data_AF-A0A5D6XL79-F1
#
_entry.id   AF-A0A5D6XL79-F1
#
_cell.length_a   1.000
_cell.length_b   1.000
_cell.length_c   1.000
_cell.angle_alpha   90.00
_cell.angle_beta   90.00
_cell.angle_gamma   90.00
#
_symmetry.space_group_name_H-M   'P 1'
#
loop_
_entity.id
_entity.type
_entity.pdbx_description
1 polymer ?
#
loop_
_entity_poly.entity_id
_entity_poly.type
_entity_poly.pdbx_seq_one_letter_code
_entity_poly.pdbx_strand_id
1 'polypeptide(L)'
;MERAVVLNRVPRDKLPRVLAHVLDALAASSARSDDVFSADEKKQLCEMLALASPADVDALVALVSRAFVDAAHFGAVNRDALRARDGVGEDSLALLEKAWRKKGRAVAQQIAARHPLDAAELAKAPVLAETNWRLHVELGQSSTEKLDLELSHDELLALFQQLNAIQAELDRRSSDSATRASAA
;
A
#
# COMPACT_ATOMS: atom_id res chain seq x y z
N MET A 1 -23.00 -7.66 -2.47
CA MET A 1 -22.76 -6.85 -1.25
C MET A 1 -22.63 -7.70 0.02
N GLU A 2 -23.24 -8.90 0.13
CA GLU A 2 -23.19 -9.70 1.38
C GLU A 2 -21.83 -10.33 1.76
N ARG A 3 -20.91 -10.54 0.80
CA ARG A 3 -19.63 -11.24 1.05
C ARG A 3 -18.63 -10.49 1.94
N ALA A 4 -18.85 -9.19 2.13
CA ALA A 4 -17.91 -8.26 2.78
C ALA A 4 -17.97 -8.29 4.32
N VAL A 5 -19.09 -8.75 4.90
CA VAL A 5 -19.34 -8.68 6.35
C VAL A 5 -18.84 -9.91 7.12
N VAL A 6 -18.45 -10.98 6.42
CA VAL A 6 -18.08 -12.25 7.07
C VAL A 6 -16.86 -12.08 7.98
N LEU A 7 -15.82 -11.39 7.51
CA LEU A 7 -14.59 -11.16 8.29
C LEU A 7 -14.84 -10.41 9.61
N ASN A 8 -15.82 -9.51 9.64
CA ASN A 8 -16.17 -8.74 10.83
C ASN A 8 -16.93 -9.56 11.88
N ARG A 9 -17.52 -10.69 11.49
CA ARG A 9 -18.27 -11.60 12.39
C ARG A 9 -17.37 -12.65 13.05
N VAL A 10 -16.17 -12.86 12.52
CA VAL A 10 -15.24 -13.87 13.02
C VAL A 10 -14.73 -13.49 14.43
N PRO A 11 -14.75 -14.42 15.40
CA PRO A 11 -14.18 -14.18 16.73
C PRO A 11 -12.71 -13.76 16.66
N ARG A 12 -12.36 -12.67 17.37
CA ARG A 12 -11.04 -12.02 17.29
C ARG A 12 -9.90 -12.89 17.79
N ASP A 13 -10.19 -13.82 18.69
CA ASP A 13 -9.22 -14.78 19.23
C ASP A 13 -8.90 -15.91 18.22
N LYS A 14 -9.84 -16.22 17.32
CA LYS A 14 -9.68 -17.26 16.30
C LYS A 14 -9.12 -16.73 14.99
N LEU A 15 -9.46 -15.48 14.63
CA LEU A 15 -9.07 -14.87 13.36
C LEU A 15 -7.56 -14.94 13.07
N PRO A 16 -6.63 -14.65 14.01
CA PRO A 16 -5.19 -14.73 13.74
C PRO A 16 -4.73 -16.10 13.25
N ARG A 17 -5.35 -17.18 13.73
CA ARG A 17 -5.01 -18.55 13.31
C ARG A 17 -5.46 -18.81 11.88
N VAL A 18 -6.66 -18.37 11.53
CA VAL A 18 -7.18 -18.47 10.15
C VAL A 18 -6.30 -17.68 9.19
N LEU A 19 -5.97 -16.42 9.53
CA LEU A 19 -5.10 -15.57 8.71
C LEU A 19 -3.72 -16.18 8.48
N ALA A 20 -3.11 -16.76 9.53
CA ALA A 20 -1.82 -17.42 9.42
C ALA A 20 -1.89 -18.64 8.48
N HIS A 21 -2.96 -19.43 8.58
CA HIS A 21 -3.16 -20.60 7.73
C HIS A 21 -3.40 -20.22 6.26
N VAL A 22 -4.19 -19.16 6.00
CA VAL A 22 -4.38 -18.66 4.63
C VAL A 22 -3.04 -18.17 4.05
N LEU A 23 -2.21 -17.46 4.82
CA LEU A 23 -0.87 -17.08 4.37
C LEU A 23 0.01 -18.30 4.04
N ASP A 24 -0.03 -19.33 4.88
CA ASP A 24 0.69 -20.58 4.62
C ASP A 24 0.21 -21.26 3.35
N ALA A 25 -1.10 -21.37 3.15
CA ALA A 25 -1.68 -21.99 1.97
C ALA A 25 -1.28 -21.26 0.68
N LEU A 26 -1.37 -19.93 0.67
CA LEU A 26 -0.91 -19.09 -0.45
C LEU A 26 0.59 -19.29 -0.72
N ALA A 27 1.40 -19.36 0.34
CA ALA A 27 2.84 -19.57 0.25
C ALA A 27 3.24 -21.03 0.00
N ALA A 28 2.35 -22.01 0.12
CA ALA A 28 2.62 -23.44 -0.11
C ALA A 28 2.14 -23.94 -1.47
N SER A 29 1.35 -23.16 -2.22
CA SER A 29 0.81 -23.53 -3.53
C SER A 29 -0.29 -24.60 -3.52
N SER A 30 -1.10 -24.67 -2.46
CA SER A 30 -2.40 -25.36 -2.53
C SER A 30 -3.34 -24.53 -3.42
N ALA A 31 -3.81 -25.13 -4.50
CA ALA A 31 -4.36 -24.47 -5.68
C ALA A 31 -5.63 -23.64 -5.44
N ARG A 32 -5.70 -22.42 -5.98
CA ARG A 32 -6.87 -21.51 -5.99
C ARG A 32 -7.48 -21.24 -4.60
N SER A 33 -8.24 -20.15 -4.47
CA SER A 33 -8.91 -19.81 -3.20
C SER A 33 -9.83 -20.92 -2.67
N ASP A 34 -10.20 -21.90 -3.50
CA ASP A 34 -11.20 -22.91 -3.21
C ASP A 34 -10.65 -24.13 -2.44
N ASP A 35 -9.34 -24.41 -2.53
CA ASP A 35 -8.70 -25.60 -1.92
C ASP A 35 -7.91 -25.30 -0.63
N VAL A 36 -8.07 -24.11 -0.03
CA VAL A 36 -7.36 -23.77 1.22
C VAL A 36 -7.80 -24.67 2.39
N PHE A 37 -9.07 -25.09 2.38
CA PHE A 37 -9.63 -25.98 3.39
C PHE A 37 -10.41 -27.10 2.70
N SER A 38 -10.31 -28.32 3.20
CA SER A 38 -11.18 -29.44 2.80
C SER A 38 -12.64 -29.20 3.20
N ALA A 39 -13.58 -29.95 2.61
CA ALA A 39 -15.01 -29.81 2.94
C ALA A 39 -15.30 -30.05 4.43
N ASP A 40 -14.61 -31.02 5.05
CA ASP A 40 -14.73 -31.33 6.47
C ASP A 40 -14.15 -30.21 7.35
N GLU A 41 -13.00 -29.64 6.96
CA GLU A 41 -12.42 -28.48 7.65
C GLU A 41 -13.31 -27.25 7.54
N LYS A 42 -13.91 -26.99 6.36
CA LYS A 42 -14.87 -25.89 6.19
C LYS A 42 -16.06 -26.06 7.12
N LYS A 43 -16.58 -27.28 7.29
CA LYS A 43 -17.67 -27.57 8.23
C LYS A 43 -17.24 -27.29 9.69
N GLN A 44 -16.05 -27.75 10.08
CA GLN A 44 -15.51 -27.48 11.42
C GLN A 44 -15.25 -25.99 11.67
N LEU A 45 -14.76 -25.26 10.66
CA LEU A 45 -14.56 -23.82 10.72
C LEU A 45 -15.89 -23.07 10.84
N CYS A 46 -16.96 -23.53 10.18
CA CYS A 46 -18.28 -22.92 10.34
C CYS A 46 -18.75 -23.01 11.79
N GLU A 47 -18.62 -24.19 12.40
CA GLU A 47 -18.98 -24.41 13.81
C GLU A 47 -18.10 -23.56 14.74
N MET A 48 -16.78 -23.56 14.54
CA MET A 48 -15.83 -22.87 15.41
C MET A 48 -15.91 -21.33 15.29
N LEU A 49 -16.16 -20.81 14.10
CA LEU A 49 -16.21 -19.37 13.82
C LEU A 49 -17.64 -18.80 13.89
N ALA A 50 -18.62 -19.64 14.24
CA ALA A 50 -20.05 -19.30 14.25
C ALA A 50 -20.53 -18.71 12.92
N LEU A 51 -20.10 -19.30 11.80
CA LEU A 51 -20.51 -18.92 10.44
C LEU A 51 -21.73 -19.74 10.01
N ALA A 52 -22.60 -19.13 9.20
CA ALA A 52 -23.87 -19.73 8.84
C ALA A 52 -23.73 -20.83 7.79
N SER A 53 -22.72 -20.74 6.92
CA SER A 53 -22.53 -21.68 5.83
C SER A 53 -21.04 -21.86 5.45
N PRO A 54 -20.68 -23.00 4.83
CA PRO A 54 -19.36 -23.18 4.22
C PRO A 54 -19.02 -22.11 3.18
N ALA A 55 -20.03 -21.56 2.50
CA ALA A 55 -19.86 -20.47 1.55
C ALA A 55 -19.36 -19.17 2.22
N ASP A 56 -19.65 -18.96 3.50
CA ASP A 56 -19.08 -17.84 4.27
C ASP A 56 -17.58 -18.04 4.50
N VAL A 57 -17.15 -19.28 4.76
CA VAL A 57 -15.71 -19.61 4.87
C VAL A 57 -15.02 -19.34 3.53
N ASP A 58 -15.63 -19.73 2.42
CA ASP A 58 -15.08 -19.45 1.09
C ASP A 58 -15.00 -17.94 0.80
N ALA A 59 -16.03 -17.18 1.17
CA ALA A 59 -16.02 -15.73 1.03
C ALA A 59 -14.94 -15.07 1.90
N LEU A 60 -14.75 -15.56 3.13
CA LEU A 60 -13.69 -15.13 4.04
C LEU A 60 -12.31 -15.40 3.43
N VAL A 61 -12.06 -16.62 2.98
CA VAL A 61 -10.78 -17.02 2.37
C VAL A 61 -10.51 -16.21 1.11
N ALA A 62 -11.50 -16.01 0.24
CA ALA A 62 -11.35 -15.23 -0.98
C ALA A 62 -10.97 -13.77 -0.68
N LEU A 63 -11.62 -13.14 0.31
CA LEU A 63 -11.31 -11.77 0.73
C LEU A 63 -9.91 -11.66 1.31
N VAL A 64 -9.56 -12.53 2.26
CA VAL A 64 -8.24 -12.54 2.92
C VAL A 64 -7.13 -12.84 1.92
N SER A 65 -7.37 -13.80 1.01
CA SER A 65 -6.41 -14.17 -0.03
C SER A 65 -6.13 -13.00 -0.96
N ARG A 66 -7.18 -12.32 -1.43
CA ARG A 66 -7.03 -11.10 -2.25
C ARG A 66 -6.23 -10.04 -1.50
N ALA A 67 -6.57 -9.76 -0.23
CA ALA A 67 -5.87 -8.78 0.58
C ALA A 67 -4.37 -9.07 0.72
N PHE A 68 -3.98 -10.35 0.91
CA PHE A 68 -2.58 -10.74 1.02
C PHE A 68 -1.85 -10.81 -0.31
N VAL A 69 -2.53 -11.17 -1.41
CA VAL A 69 -1.97 -11.08 -2.76
C VAL A 69 -1.69 -9.62 -3.12
N ASP A 70 -2.64 -8.71 -2.86
CA ASP A 70 -2.42 -7.27 -3.05
C ASP A 70 -1.23 -6.80 -2.19
N ALA A 71 -1.21 -7.17 -0.91
CA ALA A 71 -0.11 -6.81 -0.02
C ALA A 71 1.26 -7.37 -0.45
N ALA A 72 1.28 -8.53 -1.12
CA ALA A 72 2.51 -9.10 -1.66
C ALA A 72 3.08 -8.27 -2.82
N HIS A 73 2.21 -7.67 -3.65
CA HIS A 73 2.63 -6.81 -4.76
C HIS A 73 2.98 -5.39 -4.30
N PHE A 74 2.19 -4.83 -3.39
CA PHE A 74 2.31 -3.43 -2.97
C PHE A 74 3.07 -3.23 -1.65
N GLY A 75 3.52 -4.32 -1.02
CA GLY A 75 4.30 -4.33 0.23
C GLY A 75 3.48 -4.11 1.51
N ALA A 76 2.21 -3.71 1.41
CA ALA A 76 1.34 -3.43 2.54
C ALA A 76 -0.13 -3.77 2.27
N VAL A 77 -0.88 -4.08 3.33
CA VAL A 77 -2.33 -4.29 3.26
C VAL A 77 -3.00 -2.94 2.97
N ASN A 78 -3.78 -2.88 1.90
CA ASN A 78 -4.50 -1.67 1.51
C ASN A 78 -5.76 -1.47 2.37
N ARG A 79 -5.62 -0.70 3.45
CA ARG A 79 -6.71 -0.42 4.40
C ARG A 79 -7.91 0.25 3.72
N ASP A 80 -7.65 1.24 2.88
CA ASP A 80 -8.69 2.07 2.30
C ASP A 80 -9.52 1.29 1.29
N ALA A 81 -8.88 0.45 0.48
CA ALA A 81 -9.58 -0.47 -0.42
C ALA A 81 -10.47 -1.45 0.35
N LEU A 82 -9.95 -2.09 1.40
CA LEU A 82 -10.71 -3.04 2.21
C LEU A 82 -11.86 -2.38 2.98
N ARG A 83 -11.70 -1.13 3.43
CA ARG A 83 -12.77 -0.38 4.09
C ARG A 83 -13.84 0.05 3.10
N ALA A 84 -13.45 0.66 1.98
CA ALA A 84 -14.37 1.25 1.01
C ALA A 84 -15.11 0.19 0.17
N ARG A 85 -14.40 -0.84 -0.31
CA ARG A 85 -14.96 -1.87 -1.18
C ARG A 85 -15.60 -3.00 -0.40
N ASP A 86 -14.96 -3.41 0.70
CA ASP A 86 -15.31 -4.63 1.42
C ASP A 86 -15.87 -4.38 2.84
N GLY A 87 -16.01 -3.13 3.28
CA GLY A 87 -16.61 -2.80 4.58
C GLY A 87 -15.90 -3.44 5.78
N VAL A 88 -14.60 -3.74 5.66
CA VAL A 88 -13.84 -4.38 6.74
C VAL A 88 -13.66 -3.40 7.90
N GLY A 89 -13.99 -3.83 9.12
CA GLY A 89 -13.87 -3.02 10.34
C GLY A 89 -12.42 -2.84 10.78
N GLU A 90 -12.15 -1.76 11.53
CA GLU A 90 -10.80 -1.38 11.99
C GLU A 90 -10.06 -2.49 12.74
N ASP A 91 -10.79 -3.23 13.58
CA ASP A 91 -10.20 -4.32 14.36
C ASP A 91 -9.73 -5.48 13.48
N SER A 92 -10.53 -5.87 12.49
CA SER A 92 -10.17 -6.91 11.53
C SER A 92 -9.03 -6.47 10.63
N LEU A 93 -9.00 -5.19 10.23
CA LEU A 93 -7.88 -4.59 9.49
C LEU A 93 -6.58 -4.63 10.31
N ALA A 94 -6.63 -4.26 11.59
CA ALA A 94 -5.46 -4.31 12.46
C ALA A 94 -4.91 -5.74 12.61
N LEU A 95 -5.79 -6.75 12.66
CA LEU A 95 -5.40 -8.16 12.70
C LEU A 95 -4.79 -8.63 11.37
N LEU A 96 -5.35 -8.24 10.23
CA LEU A 96 -4.79 -8.49 8.90
C LEU A 96 -3.37 -7.93 8.76
N GLU A 97 -3.18 -6.66 9.12
CA GLU A 97 -1.87 -6.01 9.08
C GLU A 97 -0.87 -6.65 10.03
N LYS A 98 -1.33 -7.05 11.22
CA LYS A 98 -0.47 -7.72 12.19
C LYS A 98 -0.01 -9.07 11.65
N ALA A 99 -0.91 -9.84 11.03
CA ALA A 99 -0.58 -11.10 10.37
C ALA A 99 0.41 -10.88 9.20
N TRP A 100 0.15 -9.88 8.36
CA TRP A 100 1.03 -9.50 7.24
C TRP A 100 2.44 -9.10 7.72
N ARG A 101 2.53 -8.23 8.72
CA ARG A 101 3.80 -7.78 9.31
C ARG A 101 4.60 -8.94 9.91
N LYS A 102 3.93 -9.86 10.61
CA LYS A 102 4.58 -10.97 11.31
C LYS A 102 5.11 -12.04 10.35
N LYS A 103 4.36 -12.36 9.29
CA LYS A 103 4.64 -13.51 8.43
C LYS A 103 4.60 -13.19 6.93
N GLY A 104 3.62 -12.40 6.50
CA GLY A 104 3.40 -12.05 5.10
C GLY A 104 4.65 -11.50 4.39
N ARG A 105 5.42 -10.63 5.03
CA ARG A 105 6.65 -10.07 4.44
C ARG A 105 7.68 -11.13 4.04
N ALA A 106 7.83 -12.21 4.80
CA ALA A 106 8.79 -13.26 4.51
C ALA A 106 8.38 -14.13 3.31
N VAL A 107 7.07 -14.22 3.04
CA VAL A 107 6.51 -15.02 1.94
C VAL A 107 6.04 -14.16 0.76
N ALA A 108 6.17 -12.84 0.84
CA ALA A 108 5.64 -11.90 -0.16
C ALA A 108 6.13 -12.19 -1.57
N GLN A 109 7.44 -12.43 -1.74
CA GLN A 109 8.01 -12.76 -3.06
C GLN A 109 7.45 -14.08 -3.61
N GLN A 110 7.23 -15.08 -2.77
CA GLN A 110 6.66 -16.37 -3.19
C GLN A 110 5.20 -16.22 -3.61
N ILE A 111 4.43 -15.44 -2.86
CA ILE A 111 3.02 -15.14 -3.17
C ILE A 111 2.94 -14.36 -4.49
N ALA A 112 3.72 -13.28 -4.66
CA ALA A 112 3.72 -12.47 -5.87
C ALA A 112 4.14 -13.27 -7.12
N ALA A 113 5.16 -14.13 -6.99
CA ALA A 113 5.62 -14.98 -8.10
C ALA A 113 4.56 -15.99 -8.56
N ARG A 114 3.68 -16.45 -7.67
CA ARG A 114 2.65 -17.46 -7.97
C ARG A 114 1.30 -16.86 -8.35
N HIS A 115 1.04 -15.64 -7.92
CA HIS A 115 -0.17 -14.91 -8.24
C HIS A 115 0.19 -13.66 -9.05
N PRO A 116 0.79 -13.80 -10.24
CA PRO A 116 1.15 -12.64 -11.04
C PRO A 116 -0.12 -11.83 -11.34
N LEU A 117 -0.03 -10.52 -11.15
CA LEU A 117 -1.07 -9.61 -11.60
C LEU A 117 -1.23 -9.78 -13.12
N ASP A 118 -2.41 -10.21 -13.55
CA ASP A 118 -2.76 -10.22 -14.96
C ASP A 118 -2.63 -8.79 -15.50
N ALA A 119 -2.14 -8.63 -16.74
CA ALA A 119 -2.06 -7.34 -17.40
C ALA A 119 -3.42 -6.63 -17.45
N ALA A 120 -4.51 -7.40 -17.50
CA ALA A 120 -5.87 -6.88 -17.43
C ALA A 120 -6.25 -6.32 -16.03
N GLU A 121 -5.68 -6.85 -14.94
CA GLU A 121 -5.88 -6.32 -13.59
C GLU A 121 -4.96 -5.12 -13.33
N LEU A 122 -3.74 -5.15 -13.87
CA LEU A 122 -2.84 -4.00 -13.83
C LEU A 122 -3.42 -2.78 -14.55
N ALA A 123 -4.12 -3.01 -15.67
CA ALA A 123 -4.83 -1.96 -16.41
C ALA A 123 -6.03 -1.35 -15.63
N LYS A 124 -6.53 -2.03 -14.60
CA LYS A 124 -7.58 -1.53 -13.69
C LYS A 124 -7.00 -0.89 -12.43
N ALA A 125 -5.70 -1.03 -12.19
CA ALA A 125 -5.05 -0.36 -11.08
C ALA A 125 -5.18 1.16 -11.29
N PRO A 126 -5.43 1.94 -10.22
CA PRO A 126 -5.54 3.38 -10.33
C PRO A 126 -4.21 3.92 -10.87
N VAL A 127 -4.23 4.40 -12.10
CA VAL A 127 -3.12 5.13 -12.71
C VAL A 127 -3.11 6.51 -12.08
N LEU A 128 -1.95 6.94 -11.63
CA LEU A 128 -1.74 8.31 -11.16
C LEU A 128 -2.03 9.26 -12.34
N ALA A 129 -3.26 9.75 -12.42
CA ALA A 129 -3.73 10.54 -13.55
C ALA A 129 -3.07 11.91 -13.58
N GLU A 130 -2.87 12.50 -12.40
CA GLU A 130 -2.30 13.83 -12.26
C GLU A 130 -1.62 13.94 -10.89
N THR A 131 -0.45 14.57 -10.84
CA THR A 131 0.21 14.91 -9.57
C THR A 131 0.37 16.41 -9.52
N ASN A 132 -0.43 17.07 -8.69
CA ASN A 132 -0.38 18.51 -8.52
C ASN A 132 0.56 18.84 -7.35
N TRP A 133 1.68 19.50 -7.65
CA TRP A 133 2.65 19.95 -6.65
C TRP A 133 2.63 21.47 -6.62
N ARG A 134 2.49 22.06 -5.43
CA ARG A 134 2.59 23.51 -5.22
C ARG A 134 3.90 23.84 -4.53
N LEU A 135 4.74 24.63 -5.19
CA LEU A 135 5.99 25.14 -4.64
C LEU A 135 5.74 26.54 -4.06
N HIS A 136 5.93 26.70 -2.76
CA HIS A 136 5.87 28.01 -2.09
C HIS A 136 7.28 28.57 -1.95
N VAL A 137 7.57 29.69 -2.62
CA VAL A 137 8.87 30.38 -2.56
C VAL A 137 8.68 31.73 -1.89
N GLU A 138 9.34 31.95 -0.75
CA GLU A 138 9.42 33.25 -0.09
C GLU A 138 10.80 33.86 -0.30
N LEU A 139 10.86 34.93 -1.10
CA LEU A 139 12.07 35.74 -1.28
C LEU A 139 12.09 36.79 -0.18
N GLY A 140 13.00 36.63 0.78
CA GLY A 140 13.20 37.58 1.86
C GLY A 140 13.92 38.84 1.38
N GLN A 141 13.20 39.79 0.75
CA GLN A 141 13.54 41.21 0.74
C GLN A 141 12.39 42.08 0.20
N SER A 142 11.77 42.83 1.12
CA SER A 142 10.91 44.03 0.98
C SER A 142 10.08 44.23 -0.30
N SER A 143 8.75 44.18 -0.13
CA SER A 143 7.65 44.40 -1.09
C SER A 143 7.21 43.13 -1.85
N THR A 144 6.17 42.52 -1.29
CA THR A 144 5.63 41.21 -1.63
C THR A 144 4.55 41.31 -2.71
N GLU A 145 4.94 41.10 -3.97
CA GLU A 145 4.00 40.65 -5.01
C GLU A 145 3.88 39.13 -4.91
N LYS A 146 2.65 38.64 -4.70
CA LYS A 146 2.35 37.22 -4.55
C LYS A 146 2.29 36.59 -5.95
N LEU A 147 3.28 35.78 -6.31
CA LEU A 147 3.33 35.06 -7.58
C LEU A 147 2.76 33.66 -7.39
N ASP A 148 1.60 33.39 -8.00
CA ASP A 148 1.02 32.05 -8.11
C ASP A 148 1.45 31.47 -9.47
N LEU A 149 2.17 30.35 -9.48
CA LEU A 149 2.68 29.68 -10.67
C LEU A 149 2.22 28.23 -10.66
N GLU A 150 1.55 27.81 -11.73
CA GLU A 150 1.26 26.41 -12.00
C GLU A 150 2.33 25.85 -12.93
N LEU A 151 3.04 24.81 -12.49
CA LEU A 151 4.13 24.18 -13.22
C LEU A 151 3.84 22.68 -13.35
N SER A 152 4.10 22.12 -14.52
CA SER A 152 4.17 20.67 -14.71
C SER A 152 5.38 20.07 -13.98
N HIS A 153 5.40 18.73 -13.85
CA HIS A 153 6.49 18.02 -13.19
C HIS A 153 7.86 18.31 -13.84
N ASP A 154 7.90 18.30 -15.18
CA ASP A 154 9.13 18.53 -15.94
C ASP A 154 9.63 19.98 -15.79
N GLU A 155 8.71 20.95 -15.76
CA GLU A 155 9.03 22.36 -15.54
C GLU A 155 9.54 22.62 -14.12
N LEU A 156 8.96 21.97 -13.11
CA LEU A 156 9.41 22.07 -11.72
C LEU A 156 10.82 21.47 -11.55
N LEU A 157 11.11 20.35 -12.23
CA LEU A 157 12.44 19.75 -12.25
C LEU A 157 13.47 20.67 -12.92
N ALA A 158 13.11 21.27 -14.07
CA ALA A 158 13.97 22.22 -14.77
C ALA A 158 14.26 23.46 -13.90
N LEU A 159 13.23 24.01 -13.23
CA LEU A 159 13.38 25.14 -12.31
C LEU A 159 14.31 24.78 -11.14
N PHE A 160 14.14 23.61 -10.53
CA PHE A 160 15.01 23.15 -9.44
C PHE A 160 16.48 23.04 -9.87
N GLN A 161 16.74 22.49 -11.05
CA GLN A 161 18.09 22.42 -11.61
C GLN A 161 18.69 23.81 -11.83
N GLN A 162 17.90 24.76 -12.33
CA GLN A 162 18.32 26.14 -12.51
C GLN A 162 18.65 26.82 -11.16
N LEU A 163 17.79 26.66 -10.14
CA LEU A 163 18.04 27.21 -8.82
C LEU A 163 19.33 26.66 -8.20
N ASN A 164 19.59 25.35 -8.33
CA ASN A 164 20.82 24.75 -7.86
C ASN A 164 22.06 25.29 -8.58
N ALA A 165 21.97 25.51 -9.90
CA ALA A 165 23.07 26.11 -10.66
C ALA A 165 23.36 27.54 -10.20
N ILE A 166 22.31 28.33 -9.92
CA ILE A 166 22.44 29.69 -9.38
C ILE A 166 23.06 29.65 -7.98
N GLN A 167 22.59 28.76 -7.11
CA GLN A 167 23.15 28.62 -5.76
C GLN A 167 24.65 28.26 -5.81
N ALA A 168 25.02 27.30 -6.65
CA ALA A 168 26.42 26.89 -6.83
C ALA A 168 27.31 28.02 -7.38
N GLU A 169 26.76 28.93 -8.19
CA GLU A 169 27.44 30.13 -8.67
C GLU A 169 27.60 31.18 -7.56
N LEU A 170 26.55 31.40 -6.75
CA LEU A 170 26.60 32.32 -5.60
C LEU A 170 27.59 31.85 -4.54
N ASP A 171 27.64 30.55 -4.25
CA ASP A 171 28.58 29.98 -3.30
C ASP A 171 30.03 30.15 -3.80
N ARG A 172 30.29 29.92 -5.10
CA ARG A 172 31.60 30.18 -5.72
C ARG A 172 32.03 31.64 -5.62
N ARG A 173 31.12 32.58 -5.90
CA ARG A 173 31.40 34.02 -5.79
C ARG A 173 31.67 34.44 -4.35
N SER A 174 30.93 33.87 -3.41
CA SER A 174 31.11 34.13 -1.98
C SER A 174 32.48 33.63 -1.51
N SER A 175 32.92 32.44 -1.94
CA SER A 175 34.26 31.92 -1.62
C SER A 175 35.40 32.72 -2.27
N ASP A 176 35.23 33.21 -3.50
CA ASP A 176 36.25 34.02 -4.19
C ASP A 176 36.43 35.40 -3.55
N SER A 177 35.32 36.01 -3.08
CA SER A 177 35.35 37.29 -2.37
C SER A 177 36.06 37.17 -1.01
N ALA A 178 35.84 36.07 -0.27
CA ALA A 178 36.52 35.79 1.00
C ALA A 178 38.02 35.53 0.81
N THR A 179 38.41 34.86 -0.28
CA THR A 179 39.81 34.56 -0.58
C THR A 179 40.60 35.83 -0.96
N ARG A 180 39.98 36.77 -1.70
CA ARG A 180 40.62 38.07 -2.02
C ARG A 180 40.75 38.97 -0.80
N ALA A 181 39.80 38.95 0.13
CA ALA A 181 39.87 39.75 1.35
C ALA A 181 40.94 39.27 2.35
N SER A 182 41.34 37.99 2.30
CA SER A 182 42.40 37.42 3.15
C SER A 182 43.82 37.63 2.62
N ALA A 183 43.96 38.06 1.36
CA ALA A 183 45.26 38.22 0.68
C ALA A 183 45.70 39.71 0.56
N ALA A 184 44.90 40.64 1.07
CA ALA A 184 45.19 42.07 1.18
C ALA A 184 45.44 42.44 2.64
#